data_AF-A0A0M2K0W8-F1
#
_entry.id   AF-A0A0M2K0W8-F1
#
_cell.length_a   1.000
_cell.length_b   1.000
_cell.length_c   1.000
_cell.angle_alpha   90.00
_cell.angle_beta   90.00
_cell.angle_gamma   90.00
#
_symmetry.space_group_name_H-M   'P 1'
#
loop_
_entity.id
_entity.type
_entity.pdbx_description
1 polymer ?
#
loop_
_entity_poly.entity_id
_entity_poly.type
_entity_poly.pdbx_seq_one_letter_code
_entity_poly.pdbx_strand_id
1 'polypeptide(L)'
;MLDLAVPILNAPMGGVAGGELAAAVTRAGGLGMIGMGSSATVFTLHKELPHVRGVRFGIGLIGWRVREDPALLDAALDARPALLSVSFGDDYAWVVAAHDAGVLTATQVADVEQAGQAADAGVDVLVARGAEGGGHGRPRMSLHTLLRQIIAHVDRPVLAAGGIASAHALNDVLAAGAAGAWIGTAFAVCRESLLDDAARARLIAAQAADTILTRAFDRAFGYAWPTDTPERVLRNSFTDRYDTREDEIDATARDALRTATESDDYRIAPINAGEGVGDVTGVDDAEAVIRRLTTT
;
A
#
# COMPACT_ATOMS: atom_id res chain seq x y z
N MET A 1 -12.16 -1.44 18.17
CA MET A 1 -12.59 -1.91 16.83
C MET A 1 -11.71 -3.05 16.32
N LEU A 2 -10.39 -2.87 16.17
CA LEU A 2 -9.49 -3.93 15.70
C LEU A 2 -8.73 -4.71 16.81
N ASP A 3 -8.68 -4.20 18.05
CA ASP A 3 -8.07 -4.87 19.22
C ASP A 3 -6.64 -5.41 18.94
N LEU A 4 -5.76 -4.52 18.48
CA LEU A 4 -4.38 -4.84 18.12
C LEU A 4 -3.45 -4.58 19.32
N ALA A 5 -2.40 -5.38 19.46
CA ALA A 5 -1.37 -5.19 20.50
C ALA A 5 -0.46 -4.00 20.17
N VAL A 6 -0.22 -3.74 18.88
CA VAL A 6 0.48 -2.56 18.38
C VAL A 6 -0.38 -1.88 17.30
N PRO A 7 -0.42 -0.55 17.22
CA PRO A 7 -1.27 0.17 16.27
C PRO A 7 -0.62 0.23 14.88
N ILE A 8 -0.23 -0.93 14.35
CA ILE A 8 0.52 -1.07 13.09
C ILE A 8 -0.24 -2.01 12.15
N LEU A 9 -0.41 -1.56 10.92
CA LEU A 9 -0.90 -2.34 9.80
C LEU A 9 0.16 -2.35 8.71
N ASN A 10 0.45 -3.51 8.10
CA ASN A 10 1.16 -3.45 6.82
C ASN A 10 0.20 -2.97 5.73
N ALA A 11 0.68 -2.13 4.84
CA ALA A 11 -0.08 -1.71 3.68
C ALA A 11 -0.36 -2.93 2.75
N PRO A 12 -1.55 -3.04 2.16
CA PRO A 12 -1.86 -4.02 1.13
C PRO A 12 -1.16 -3.62 -0.18
N MET A 13 0.09 -4.03 -0.32
CA MET A 13 0.92 -3.73 -1.48
C MET A 13 0.75 -4.82 -2.55
N GLY A 14 0.14 -4.48 -3.69
CA GLY A 14 -0.06 -5.41 -4.80
C GLY A 14 1.26 -6.04 -5.27
N GLY A 15 1.32 -7.37 -5.30
CA GLY A 15 2.51 -8.12 -5.71
C GLY A 15 3.64 -8.16 -4.68
N VAL A 16 3.46 -7.58 -3.49
CA VAL A 16 4.48 -7.54 -2.42
C VAL A 16 3.93 -8.10 -1.10
N ALA A 17 2.72 -7.68 -0.72
CA ALA A 17 2.07 -8.10 0.52
C ALA A 17 1.20 -9.34 0.30
N GLY A 18 1.82 -10.52 0.34
CA GLY A 18 1.13 -11.80 0.30
C GLY A 18 0.56 -12.24 1.66
N GLY A 19 -0.03 -13.44 1.68
CA GLY A 19 -0.61 -14.03 2.88
C GLY A 19 0.40 -14.35 3.96
N GLU A 20 1.65 -14.69 3.61
CA GLU A 20 2.71 -14.96 4.59
C GLU A 20 3.08 -13.70 5.39
N LEU A 21 3.30 -12.58 4.71
CA LEU A 21 3.54 -11.29 5.36
C LEU A 21 2.36 -10.89 6.25
N ALA A 22 1.13 -11.00 5.73
CA ALA A 22 -0.07 -10.66 6.50
C ALA A 22 -0.18 -11.51 7.78
N ALA A 23 0.10 -12.81 7.68
CA ALA A 23 0.07 -13.69 8.83
C ALA A 23 1.17 -13.37 9.84
N ALA A 24 2.38 -13.04 9.37
CA ALA A 24 3.52 -12.69 10.23
C ALA A 24 3.29 -11.38 11.00
N VAL A 25 2.83 -10.33 10.31
CA VAL A 25 2.49 -9.03 10.93
C VAL A 25 1.42 -9.19 12.00
N THR A 26 0.39 -10.00 11.73
CA THR A 26 -0.68 -10.26 12.71
C THR A 26 -0.15 -11.00 13.93
N ARG A 27 0.67 -12.05 13.74
CA ARG A 27 1.27 -12.79 14.86
C ARG A 27 2.19 -11.92 15.73
N ALA A 28 2.83 -10.93 15.11
CA ALA A 28 3.66 -9.94 15.80
C ALA A 28 2.84 -8.81 16.49
N GLY A 29 1.51 -8.88 16.46
CA GLY A 29 0.62 -8.02 17.24
C GLY A 29 -0.01 -6.85 16.47
N GLY A 30 0.36 -6.66 15.19
CA GLY A 30 -0.31 -5.72 14.28
C GLY A 30 -1.53 -6.35 13.61
N LEU A 31 -2.01 -5.72 12.54
CA LEU A 31 -2.93 -6.37 11.59
C LEU A 31 -2.27 -6.47 10.22
N GLY A 32 -2.11 -7.70 9.74
CA GLY A 32 -1.56 -7.93 8.44
C GLY A 32 -2.60 -7.88 7.33
N MET A 33 -2.22 -7.30 6.19
CA MET A 33 -3.08 -7.08 5.03
C MET A 33 -2.50 -7.76 3.78
N ILE A 34 -3.33 -8.53 3.07
CA ILE A 34 -3.02 -9.04 1.73
C ILE A 34 -3.30 -7.92 0.71
N GLY A 35 -2.36 -7.69 -0.22
CA GLY A 35 -2.47 -6.69 -1.27
C GLY A 35 -2.83 -7.25 -2.64
N MET A 36 -4.02 -6.93 -3.13
CA MET A 36 -4.46 -7.27 -4.49
C MET A 36 -4.24 -6.07 -5.42
N GLY A 37 -3.23 -6.16 -6.29
CA GLY A 37 -2.82 -5.09 -7.21
C GLY A 37 -3.64 -4.96 -8.49
N SER A 38 -3.14 -4.18 -9.44
CA SER A 38 -3.80 -3.85 -10.73
C SER A 38 -4.14 -5.06 -11.58
N SER A 39 -3.38 -6.16 -11.46
CA SER A 39 -3.57 -7.41 -12.19
C SER A 39 -4.27 -8.50 -11.36
N ALA A 40 -4.88 -8.13 -10.22
CA ALA A 40 -5.50 -9.08 -9.31
C ALA A 40 -6.66 -9.86 -9.95
N THR A 41 -6.70 -11.14 -9.61
CA THR A 41 -7.76 -12.08 -9.95
C THR A 41 -8.20 -12.85 -8.70
N VAL A 42 -9.40 -13.44 -8.75
CA VAL A 42 -9.86 -14.39 -7.71
C VAL A 42 -8.84 -15.51 -7.50
N PHE A 43 -8.23 -16.01 -8.57
CA PHE A 43 -7.20 -17.04 -8.49
C PHE A 43 -5.97 -16.60 -7.69
N THR A 44 -5.46 -15.40 -7.95
CA THR A 44 -4.32 -14.87 -7.19
C THR A 44 -4.67 -14.64 -5.72
N LEU A 45 -5.88 -14.18 -5.39
CA LEU A 45 -6.32 -14.06 -4.00
C LEU A 45 -6.35 -15.44 -3.30
N HIS A 46 -6.94 -16.44 -3.96
CA HIS A 46 -7.04 -17.80 -3.42
C HIS A 46 -5.69 -18.48 -3.19
N LYS A 47 -4.62 -18.04 -3.86
CA LYS A 47 -3.25 -18.51 -3.55
C LYS A 47 -2.75 -18.00 -2.20
N GLU A 48 -3.15 -16.80 -1.80
CA GLU A 48 -2.67 -16.15 -0.57
C GLU A 48 -3.49 -16.57 0.67
N LEU A 49 -4.79 -16.82 0.51
CA LEU A 49 -5.69 -17.19 1.62
C LEU A 49 -5.23 -18.39 2.48
N PRO A 50 -4.62 -19.46 1.93
CA PRO A 50 -4.06 -20.54 2.72
C PRO A 50 -3.10 -20.12 3.83
N HIS A 51 -2.31 -19.06 3.63
CA HIS A 51 -1.27 -18.62 4.55
C HIS A 51 -1.82 -17.86 5.77
N VAL A 52 -3.06 -17.33 5.67
CA VAL A 52 -3.74 -16.59 6.73
C VAL A 52 -4.82 -17.41 7.45
N ARG A 53 -4.87 -18.73 7.23
CA ARG A 53 -5.82 -19.59 7.95
C ARG A 53 -5.57 -19.56 9.47
N GLY A 54 -6.62 -19.27 10.22
CA GLY A 54 -6.59 -19.25 11.69
C GLY A 54 -5.94 -18.00 12.29
N VAL A 55 -5.58 -17.01 11.47
CA VAL A 55 -5.13 -15.69 11.94
C VAL A 55 -6.11 -14.62 11.48
N ARG A 56 -6.20 -13.53 12.24
CA ARG A 56 -6.91 -12.32 11.80
C ARG A 56 -6.11 -11.67 10.66
N PHE A 57 -6.76 -11.17 9.63
CA PHE A 57 -6.07 -10.52 8.52
C PHE A 57 -7.01 -9.50 7.85
N GLY A 58 -6.48 -8.67 6.97
CA GLY A 58 -7.30 -7.88 6.06
C GLY A 58 -6.89 -8.05 4.60
N ILE A 59 -7.69 -7.47 3.71
CA ILE A 59 -7.48 -7.51 2.25
C ILE A 59 -7.58 -6.08 1.72
N GLY A 60 -6.66 -5.68 0.85
CA GLY A 60 -6.77 -4.45 0.06
C GLY A 60 -7.02 -4.76 -1.41
N LEU A 61 -8.00 -4.07 -2.01
CA LEU A 61 -8.38 -4.13 -3.41
C LEU A 61 -8.31 -2.74 -4.06
N ILE A 62 -8.28 -2.72 -5.38
CA ILE A 62 -8.34 -1.50 -6.19
C ILE A 62 -9.76 -1.30 -6.72
N GLY A 63 -10.33 -0.10 -6.55
CA GLY A 63 -11.74 0.18 -6.86
C GLY A 63 -12.13 -0.09 -8.32
N TRP A 64 -11.29 0.30 -9.28
CA TRP A 64 -11.58 0.01 -10.69
C TRP A 64 -11.47 -1.49 -11.02
N ARG A 65 -10.59 -2.24 -10.33
CA ARG A 65 -10.49 -3.69 -10.51
C ARG A 65 -11.72 -4.41 -9.97
N VAL A 66 -12.26 -3.95 -8.84
CA VAL A 66 -13.55 -4.43 -8.30
C VAL A 66 -14.70 -4.19 -9.28
N ARG A 67 -14.72 -3.04 -9.97
CA ARG A 67 -15.75 -2.77 -11.00
C ARG A 67 -15.60 -3.66 -12.24
N GLU A 68 -14.37 -3.93 -12.67
CA GLU A 68 -14.09 -4.79 -13.82
C GLU A 68 -14.36 -6.27 -13.53
N ASP A 69 -14.14 -6.70 -12.29
CA ASP A 69 -14.29 -8.09 -11.85
C ASP A 69 -14.95 -8.13 -10.46
N PRO A 70 -16.29 -8.00 -10.39
CA PRO A 70 -17.02 -8.00 -9.13
C PRO A 70 -16.82 -9.27 -8.30
N ALA A 71 -16.52 -10.41 -8.95
CA ALA A 71 -16.24 -11.67 -8.26
C ALA A 71 -15.00 -11.59 -7.36
N LEU A 72 -14.09 -10.63 -7.60
CA LEU A 72 -12.96 -10.37 -6.70
C LEU A 72 -13.41 -9.80 -5.36
N LEU A 73 -14.41 -8.92 -5.35
CA LEU A 73 -14.99 -8.40 -4.10
C LEU A 73 -15.72 -9.51 -3.35
N ASP A 74 -16.53 -10.32 -4.06
CA ASP A 74 -17.24 -11.45 -3.46
C ASP A 74 -16.26 -12.44 -2.81
N ALA A 75 -15.20 -12.84 -3.54
CA ALA A 75 -14.17 -13.73 -3.00
C ALA A 75 -13.43 -13.14 -1.79
N ALA A 76 -13.20 -11.82 -1.78
CA ALA A 76 -12.59 -11.14 -0.64
C ALA A 76 -13.52 -11.14 0.58
N LEU A 77 -14.82 -10.90 0.40
CA LEU A 77 -15.81 -10.92 1.49
C LEU A 77 -16.05 -12.34 2.02
N ASP A 78 -16.09 -13.36 1.14
CA ASP A 78 -16.20 -14.77 1.51
C ASP A 78 -15.03 -15.25 2.39
N ALA A 79 -13.85 -14.65 2.20
CA ALA A 79 -12.68 -14.91 3.05
C ALA A 79 -12.83 -14.36 4.48
N ARG A 80 -13.84 -13.51 4.75
CA ARG A 80 -14.14 -12.85 6.03
C ARG A 80 -12.92 -12.15 6.65
N PRO A 81 -12.29 -11.21 5.93
CA PRO A 81 -11.22 -10.39 6.48
C PRO A 81 -11.76 -9.54 7.65
N ALA A 82 -10.91 -9.22 8.61
CA ALA A 82 -11.25 -8.29 9.67
C ALA A 82 -11.29 -6.83 9.21
N LEU A 83 -10.63 -6.52 8.09
CA LEU A 83 -10.62 -5.21 7.46
C LEU A 83 -10.54 -5.40 5.95
N LEU A 84 -11.51 -4.87 5.22
CA LEU A 84 -11.47 -4.73 3.77
C LEU A 84 -11.12 -3.29 3.44
N SER A 85 -10.07 -3.10 2.63
CA SER A 85 -9.75 -1.81 2.06
C SER A 85 -10.00 -1.80 0.57
N VAL A 86 -10.77 -0.83 0.08
CA VAL A 86 -10.89 -0.55 -1.35
C VAL A 86 -10.50 0.88 -1.56
N SER A 87 -9.44 1.10 -2.34
CA SER A 87 -8.88 2.44 -2.59
C SER A 87 -8.94 2.81 -4.06
N PHE A 88 -8.69 4.09 -4.36
CA PHE A 88 -8.54 4.62 -5.71
C PHE A 88 -9.81 4.58 -6.56
N GLY A 89 -10.96 4.84 -5.92
CA GLY A 89 -12.26 5.04 -6.57
C GLY A 89 -13.09 6.04 -5.79
N ASP A 90 -14.17 6.48 -6.40
CA ASP A 90 -15.20 7.38 -5.87
C ASP A 90 -16.55 6.67 -5.61
N ASP A 91 -16.64 5.39 -5.99
CA ASP A 91 -17.77 4.52 -5.72
C ASP A 91 -17.56 3.75 -4.40
N TYR A 92 -18.42 4.06 -3.41
CA TYR A 92 -18.43 3.44 -2.09
C TYR A 92 -19.54 2.38 -1.91
N ALA A 93 -20.20 1.93 -2.99
CA ALA A 93 -21.25 0.91 -2.89
C ALA A 93 -20.79 -0.40 -2.21
N TRP A 94 -19.49 -0.71 -2.28
CA TRP A 94 -18.88 -1.86 -1.62
C TRP A 94 -18.93 -1.78 -0.08
N VAL A 95 -19.08 -0.59 0.51
CA VAL A 95 -19.14 -0.41 1.97
C VAL A 95 -20.35 -1.14 2.55
N VAL A 96 -21.51 -1.01 1.91
CA VAL A 96 -22.73 -1.71 2.33
C VAL A 96 -22.54 -3.22 2.30
N ALA A 97 -21.98 -3.76 1.20
CA ALA A 97 -21.70 -5.18 1.08
C ALA A 97 -20.72 -5.69 2.15
N ALA A 98 -19.70 -4.90 2.49
CA ALA A 98 -18.76 -5.23 3.56
C ALA A 98 -19.45 -5.23 4.94
N HIS A 99 -20.27 -4.22 5.23
CA HIS A 99 -21.03 -4.15 6.49
C HIS A 99 -22.04 -5.29 6.63
N ASP A 100 -22.75 -5.65 5.56
CA ASP A 100 -23.66 -6.81 5.53
C ASP A 100 -22.92 -8.13 5.81
N ALA A 101 -21.65 -8.22 5.41
CA ALA A 101 -20.76 -9.34 5.73
C ALA A 101 -20.10 -9.24 7.12
N GLY A 102 -20.36 -8.16 7.88
CA GLY A 102 -19.74 -7.91 9.19
C GLY A 102 -18.25 -7.53 9.13
N VAL A 103 -17.79 -7.03 7.98
CA VAL A 103 -16.40 -6.67 7.69
C VAL A 103 -16.22 -5.16 7.85
N LEU A 104 -15.17 -4.74 8.56
CA LEU A 104 -14.81 -3.33 8.69
C LEU A 104 -14.20 -2.81 7.40
N THR A 105 -14.37 -1.53 7.14
CA THR A 105 -13.97 -0.89 5.89
C THR A 105 -12.87 0.15 6.07
N ALA A 106 -11.97 0.25 5.09
CA ALA A 106 -10.96 1.30 5.04
C ALA A 106 -10.71 1.84 3.62
N THR A 107 -10.41 3.13 3.50
CA THR A 107 -9.95 3.70 2.21
C THR A 107 -8.82 4.70 2.40
N GLN A 108 -7.92 4.75 1.43
CA GLN A 108 -6.96 5.84 1.32
C GLN A 108 -7.65 7.12 0.87
N VAL A 109 -7.25 8.22 1.49
CA VAL A 109 -7.72 9.59 1.19
C VAL A 109 -6.52 10.52 1.12
N ALA A 110 -6.59 11.51 0.23
CA ALA A 110 -5.48 12.41 -0.06
C ALA A 110 -5.77 13.88 0.30
N ASP A 111 -6.98 14.18 0.73
CA ASP A 111 -7.42 15.49 1.21
C ASP A 111 -8.66 15.35 2.11
N VAL A 112 -9.08 16.48 2.66
CA VAL A 112 -10.23 16.59 3.57
C VAL A 112 -11.55 16.29 2.86
N GLU A 113 -11.67 16.65 1.57
CA GLU A 113 -12.89 16.42 0.80
C GLU A 113 -13.15 14.92 0.64
N GLN A 114 -12.12 14.17 0.22
CA GLN A 114 -12.21 12.71 0.13
C GLN A 114 -12.44 12.04 1.49
N ALA A 115 -11.83 12.57 2.56
CA ALA A 115 -12.07 12.09 3.91
C ALA A 115 -13.53 12.25 4.33
N GLY A 116 -14.15 13.40 4.05
CA GLY A 116 -15.57 13.65 4.29
C GLY A 116 -16.46 12.71 3.47
N GLN A 117 -16.22 12.62 2.16
CA GLN A 117 -16.97 11.73 1.26
C GLN A 117 -16.94 10.26 1.71
N ALA A 118 -15.76 9.76 2.08
CA ALA A 118 -15.60 8.40 2.58
C ALA A 118 -16.32 8.19 3.94
N ALA A 119 -16.22 9.16 4.85
CA ALA A 119 -16.89 9.11 6.14
C ALA A 119 -18.43 9.13 6.01
N ASP A 120 -18.96 9.98 5.13
CA ASP A 120 -20.38 10.09 4.80
C ASP A 120 -20.91 8.80 4.15
N ALA A 121 -20.09 8.15 3.33
CA ALA A 121 -20.39 6.85 2.74
C ALA A 121 -20.31 5.68 3.74
N GLY A 122 -19.92 5.94 4.99
CA GLY A 122 -19.90 4.96 6.06
C GLY A 122 -18.57 4.23 6.27
N VAL A 123 -17.48 4.65 5.61
CA VAL A 123 -16.17 4.02 5.82
C VAL A 123 -15.74 4.09 7.29
N ASP A 124 -15.28 2.97 7.84
CA ASP A 124 -14.97 2.83 9.27
C ASP A 124 -13.61 3.42 9.64
N VAL A 125 -12.61 3.29 8.76
CA VAL A 125 -11.23 3.76 8.97
C VAL A 125 -10.73 4.53 7.75
N LEU A 126 -10.17 5.71 7.97
CA LEU A 126 -9.54 6.48 6.91
C LEU A 126 -8.02 6.28 6.93
N VAL A 127 -7.40 6.19 5.76
CA VAL A 127 -5.94 6.10 5.62
C VAL A 127 -5.45 7.39 4.99
N ALA A 128 -4.90 8.30 5.81
CA ALA A 128 -4.30 9.54 5.36
C ALA A 128 -2.93 9.25 4.75
N ARG A 129 -2.86 9.22 3.42
CA ARG A 129 -1.63 8.88 2.69
C ARG A 129 -0.93 10.14 2.18
N GLY A 130 0.17 10.49 2.83
CA GLY A 130 1.01 11.64 2.46
C GLY A 130 1.80 11.43 1.17
N ALA A 131 2.38 12.52 0.66
CA ALA A 131 3.21 12.51 -0.55
C ALA A 131 4.41 11.56 -0.47
N GLU A 132 4.89 11.27 0.74
CA GLU A 132 6.03 10.43 1.07
C GLU A 132 5.79 8.93 0.80
N GLY A 133 4.52 8.52 0.64
CA GLY A 133 4.15 7.12 0.40
C GLY A 133 4.66 6.54 -0.91
N GLY A 134 5.03 5.25 -0.88
CA GLY A 134 5.39 4.44 -2.05
C GLY A 134 4.18 3.98 -2.86
N GLY A 135 4.40 3.57 -4.10
CA GLY A 135 3.34 3.12 -5.02
C GLY A 135 2.35 4.23 -5.38
N HIS A 136 1.19 3.86 -5.90
CA HIS A 136 0.17 4.80 -6.33
C HIS A 136 -0.45 5.60 -5.18
N GLY A 137 -0.72 6.87 -5.43
CA GLY A 137 -1.43 7.76 -4.53
C GLY A 137 -1.50 9.17 -5.09
N ARG A 138 -2.26 10.05 -4.45
CA ARG A 138 -2.33 11.47 -4.83
C ARG A 138 -1.42 12.28 -3.88
N PRO A 139 -0.18 12.60 -4.27
CA PRO A 139 0.82 13.22 -3.38
C PRO A 139 0.58 14.74 -3.25
N ARG A 140 -0.59 15.14 -2.73
CA ARG A 140 -1.00 16.56 -2.66
C ARG A 140 -0.28 17.36 -1.58
N MET A 141 0.09 16.71 -0.47
CA MET A 141 0.74 17.34 0.66
C MET A 141 1.50 16.33 1.52
N SER A 142 2.34 16.81 2.43
CA SER A 142 3.05 15.97 3.39
C SER A 142 2.08 15.26 4.35
N LEU A 143 2.47 14.07 4.82
CA LEU A 143 1.68 13.26 5.74
C LEU A 143 1.24 14.05 6.99
N HIS A 144 2.15 14.79 7.63
CA HIS A 144 1.81 15.55 8.84
C HIS A 144 0.76 16.64 8.59
N THR A 145 0.80 17.29 7.43
CA THR A 145 -0.20 18.31 7.06
C THR A 145 -1.55 17.65 6.82
N LEU A 146 -1.56 16.59 6.02
CA LEU A 146 -2.77 15.84 5.67
C LEU A 146 -3.46 15.27 6.91
N LEU A 147 -2.68 14.57 7.74
CA LEU A 147 -3.17 13.89 8.94
C LEU A 147 -3.86 14.87 9.89
N ARG A 148 -3.25 16.02 10.17
CA ARG A 148 -3.84 17.03 11.07
C ARG A 148 -5.12 17.63 10.50
N GLN A 149 -5.18 17.87 9.19
CA GLN A 149 -6.37 18.41 8.54
C GLN A 149 -7.53 17.42 8.57
N ILE A 150 -7.28 16.14 8.30
CA ILE A 150 -8.31 15.10 8.29
C ILE A 150 -8.82 14.85 9.72
N ILE A 151 -7.94 14.65 10.70
CA ILE A 151 -8.36 14.40 12.09
C ILE A 151 -9.22 15.54 12.64
N ALA A 152 -8.96 16.79 12.24
CA ALA A 152 -9.76 17.93 12.65
C ALA A 152 -11.15 18.00 12.00
N HIS A 153 -11.41 17.21 10.94
CA HIS A 153 -12.61 17.30 10.11
C HIS A 153 -13.55 16.10 10.26
N VAL A 154 -13.06 14.94 10.67
CA VAL A 154 -13.83 13.69 10.72
C VAL A 154 -13.74 13.02 12.09
N ASP A 155 -14.83 12.38 12.51
CA ASP A 155 -14.91 11.62 13.77
C ASP A 155 -14.44 10.16 13.63
N ARG A 156 -13.85 9.80 12.47
CA ARG A 156 -13.38 8.45 12.17
C ARG A 156 -11.92 8.25 12.60
N PRO A 157 -11.52 7.04 13.04
CA PRO A 157 -10.11 6.70 13.21
C PRO A 157 -9.32 6.93 11.92
N VAL A 158 -8.19 7.62 12.02
CA VAL A 158 -7.30 7.91 10.88
C VAL A 158 -5.98 7.19 11.07
N LEU A 159 -5.62 6.33 10.13
CA LEU A 159 -4.30 5.73 10.03
C LEU A 159 -3.37 6.62 9.21
N ALA A 160 -2.15 6.82 9.68
CA ALA A 160 -1.13 7.58 8.98
C ALA A 160 -0.36 6.67 8.01
N ALA A 161 -0.19 7.12 6.75
CA ALA A 161 0.54 6.37 5.73
C ALA A 161 1.52 7.25 4.95
N GLY A 162 2.74 6.76 4.77
CA GLY A 162 3.80 7.41 3.97
C GLY A 162 5.02 7.80 4.81
N GLY A 163 6.21 7.42 4.36
CA GLY A 163 7.47 7.77 5.05
C GLY A 163 7.75 7.05 6.40
N ILE A 164 6.79 6.30 6.95
CA ILE A 164 6.96 5.65 8.26
C ILE A 164 7.80 4.38 8.12
N ALA A 165 9.04 4.41 8.60
CA ALA A 165 9.95 3.25 8.58
C ALA A 165 10.84 3.11 9.84
N SER A 166 10.72 4.02 10.80
CA SER A 166 11.47 4.04 12.06
C SER A 166 10.56 4.29 13.27
N ALA A 167 11.05 4.00 14.48
CA ALA A 167 10.30 4.25 15.72
C ALA A 167 9.99 5.73 15.93
N HIS A 168 10.90 6.62 15.53
CA HIS A 168 10.67 8.06 15.59
C HIS A 168 9.48 8.46 14.70
N ALA A 169 9.48 8.02 13.43
CA ALA A 169 8.39 8.32 12.51
C ALA A 169 7.04 7.75 12.97
N LEU A 170 7.03 6.55 13.57
CA LEU A 170 5.80 5.99 14.15
C LEU A 170 5.31 6.85 15.33
N ASN A 171 6.21 7.20 16.25
CA ASN A 171 5.86 8.02 17.41
C ASN A 171 5.33 9.40 17.01
N ASP A 172 5.92 10.02 15.98
CA ASP A 172 5.51 11.35 15.51
C ASP A 172 4.06 11.36 15.01
N VAL A 173 3.64 10.34 14.25
CA VAL A 173 2.27 10.27 13.74
C VAL A 173 1.26 9.89 14.81
N LEU A 174 1.64 9.03 15.77
CA LEU A 174 0.80 8.69 16.92
C LEU A 174 0.61 9.92 17.83
N ALA A 175 1.68 10.68 18.09
CA ALA A 175 1.63 11.92 18.85
C ALA A 175 0.81 13.00 18.12
N ALA A 176 0.77 12.98 16.79
CA ALA A 176 -0.08 13.84 15.98
C ALA A 176 -1.56 13.43 15.96
N GLY A 177 -1.93 12.34 16.63
CA GLY A 177 -3.31 11.88 16.81
C GLY A 177 -3.74 10.76 15.87
N ALA A 178 -2.85 10.16 15.09
CA ALA A 178 -3.20 8.98 14.29
C ALA A 178 -3.64 7.83 15.21
N ALA A 179 -4.67 7.10 14.80
CA ALA A 179 -5.11 5.88 15.47
C ALA A 179 -4.13 4.72 15.29
N GLY A 180 -3.22 4.83 14.32
CA GLY A 180 -2.18 3.87 14.01
C GLY A 180 -1.45 4.21 12.72
N ALA A 181 -0.56 3.34 12.30
CA ALA A 181 0.23 3.49 11.09
C ALA A 181 -0.08 2.41 10.06
N TRP A 182 -0.08 2.80 8.79
CA TRP A 182 -0.25 1.95 7.62
C TRP A 182 1.04 1.97 6.81
N ILE A 183 1.85 0.93 7.00
CA ILE A 183 3.28 0.93 6.68
C ILE A 183 3.54 0.04 5.46
N GLY A 184 4.15 0.61 4.41
CA GLY A 184 4.51 -0.12 3.19
C GLY A 184 5.97 -0.55 3.18
N THR A 185 6.86 0.35 2.76
CA THR A 185 8.28 0.06 2.42
C THR A 185 9.06 -0.70 3.50
N ALA A 186 8.84 -0.41 4.79
CA ALA A 186 9.51 -1.14 5.86
C ALA A 186 9.10 -2.63 5.95
N PHE A 187 7.86 -2.97 5.60
CA PHE A 187 7.39 -4.36 5.51
C PHE A 187 7.66 -4.99 4.14
N ALA A 188 7.85 -4.18 3.09
CA ALA A 188 8.18 -4.68 1.76
C ALA A 188 9.51 -5.44 1.70
N VAL A 189 10.46 -5.13 2.61
CA VAL A 189 11.74 -5.84 2.69
C VAL A 189 11.71 -7.08 3.59
N CYS A 190 10.58 -7.38 4.24
CA CYS A 190 10.49 -8.52 5.13
C CYS A 190 10.68 -9.85 4.37
N ARG A 191 11.21 -10.88 5.06
CA ARG A 191 11.40 -12.21 4.47
C ARG A 191 10.10 -12.84 3.98
N GLU A 192 8.99 -12.52 4.66
CA GLU A 192 7.65 -13.02 4.39
C GLU A 192 6.94 -12.26 3.25
N SER A 193 7.54 -11.18 2.74
CA SER A 193 7.02 -10.49 1.56
C SER A 193 7.32 -11.29 0.29
N LEU A 194 6.51 -11.06 -0.75
CA LEU A 194 6.68 -11.66 -2.08
C LEU A 194 7.84 -11.04 -2.88
N LEU A 195 8.50 -10.01 -2.34
CA LEU A 195 9.59 -9.32 -3.01
C LEU A 195 10.83 -10.22 -3.08
N ASP A 196 11.53 -10.25 -4.22
CA ASP A 196 12.77 -11.03 -4.31
C ASP A 196 13.98 -10.34 -3.65
N ASP A 197 15.07 -11.08 -3.52
CA ASP A 197 16.30 -10.61 -2.87
C ASP A 197 16.99 -9.46 -3.62
N ALA A 198 16.86 -9.41 -4.96
CA ALA A 198 17.46 -8.36 -5.76
C ALA A 198 16.73 -7.02 -5.55
N ALA A 199 15.40 -7.02 -5.48
CA ALA A 199 14.62 -5.85 -5.14
C ALA A 199 14.83 -5.42 -3.68
N ARG A 200 14.90 -6.37 -2.73
CA ARG A 200 15.25 -6.07 -1.32
C ARG A 200 16.61 -5.37 -1.23
N ALA A 201 17.63 -5.86 -1.93
CA ALA A 201 18.95 -5.25 -1.95
C ALA A 201 18.92 -3.81 -2.50
N ARG A 202 18.10 -3.55 -3.53
CA ARG A 202 17.92 -2.21 -4.10
C ARG A 202 17.22 -1.26 -3.13
N LEU A 203 16.22 -1.73 -2.38
CA LEU A 203 15.56 -0.94 -1.33
C LEU A 203 16.53 -0.59 -0.21
N ILE A 204 17.30 -1.56 0.30
CA ILE A 204 18.26 -1.34 1.40
C ILE A 204 19.38 -0.37 1.03
N ALA A 205 19.77 -0.35 -0.24
CA ALA A 205 20.80 0.56 -0.74
C ALA A 205 20.27 1.99 -1.03
N ALA A 206 18.96 2.19 -1.07
CA ALA A 206 18.35 3.45 -1.49
C ALA A 206 18.23 4.46 -0.33
N GLN A 207 18.13 5.73 -0.70
CA GLN A 207 17.81 6.84 0.18
C GLN A 207 16.49 7.49 -0.25
N ALA A 208 15.92 8.34 0.61
CA ALA A 208 14.68 9.06 0.31
C ALA A 208 14.70 9.77 -1.06
N ALA A 209 15.83 10.42 -1.35
CA ALA A 209 16.07 11.18 -2.59
C ALA A 209 16.17 10.31 -3.85
N ASP A 210 16.33 8.99 -3.70
CA ASP A 210 16.37 8.06 -4.83
C ASP A 210 14.96 7.66 -5.29
N THR A 211 13.91 8.15 -4.62
CA THR A 211 12.53 7.93 -5.07
C THR A 211 12.06 9.04 -6.01
N ILE A 212 11.14 8.70 -6.92
CA ILE A 212 10.51 9.64 -7.84
C ILE A 212 9.03 9.32 -7.99
N LEU A 213 8.21 10.35 -8.18
CA LEU A 213 6.82 10.23 -8.60
C LEU A 213 6.77 10.21 -10.13
N THR A 214 6.20 9.16 -10.71
CA THR A 214 6.14 9.01 -12.15
C THR A 214 4.85 8.32 -12.60
N ARG A 215 4.55 8.44 -13.89
CA ARG A 215 3.49 7.66 -14.58
C ARG A 215 4.08 6.79 -15.71
N ALA A 216 5.40 6.78 -15.85
CA ALA A 216 6.06 6.14 -16.99
C ALA A 216 5.73 4.64 -17.07
N PHE A 217 5.77 3.94 -15.93
CA PHE A 217 5.45 2.52 -15.89
C PHE A 217 3.97 2.23 -16.16
N ASP A 218 3.05 3.04 -15.61
CA ASP A 218 1.61 2.92 -15.91
C ASP A 218 1.33 3.04 -17.40
N ARG A 219 1.97 4.02 -18.06
CA ARG A 219 1.85 4.25 -19.50
C ARG A 219 2.47 3.13 -20.32
N ALA A 220 3.53 2.52 -19.82
CA ALA A 220 4.18 1.39 -20.46
C ALA A 220 3.38 0.08 -20.32
N PHE A 221 2.84 -0.20 -19.14
CA PHE A 221 2.01 -1.39 -18.89
C PHE A 221 0.55 -1.24 -19.36
N GLY A 222 0.10 -0.02 -19.65
CA GLY A 222 -1.27 0.25 -20.06
C GLY A 222 -2.27 0.25 -18.91
N TYR A 223 -1.82 0.53 -17.68
CA TYR A 223 -2.71 0.63 -16.53
C TYR A 223 -3.54 1.90 -16.56
N ALA A 224 -4.80 1.81 -16.14
CA ALA A 224 -5.78 2.89 -16.18
C ALA A 224 -5.69 3.86 -14.98
N TRP A 225 -4.48 4.15 -14.49
CA TRP A 225 -4.28 5.07 -13.37
C TRP A 225 -4.57 6.52 -13.77
N PRO A 226 -5.36 7.27 -12.97
CA PRO A 226 -5.59 8.69 -13.21
C PRO A 226 -4.29 9.50 -13.20
N THR A 227 -4.25 10.59 -13.97
CA THR A 227 -3.06 11.45 -14.10
C THR A 227 -2.63 12.11 -12.78
N ASP A 228 -3.55 12.27 -11.84
CA ASP A 228 -3.31 12.86 -10.52
C ASP A 228 -2.88 11.81 -9.47
N THR A 229 -2.80 10.53 -9.86
CA THR A 229 -2.46 9.39 -9.00
C THR A 229 -1.21 8.67 -9.52
N PRO A 230 -0.05 9.35 -9.62
CA PRO A 230 1.20 8.72 -10.03
C PRO A 230 1.66 7.67 -9.01
N GLU A 231 2.62 6.82 -9.41
CA GLU A 231 3.33 5.94 -8.49
C GLU A 231 4.65 6.54 -8.01
N ARG A 232 4.98 6.29 -6.74
CA ARG A 232 6.31 6.54 -6.20
C ARG A 232 7.16 5.27 -6.19
N VAL A 233 8.27 5.35 -6.90
CA VAL A 233 9.19 4.23 -7.17
C VAL A 233 10.63 4.65 -6.91
N LEU A 234 11.53 3.67 -6.76
CA LEU A 234 12.96 3.91 -6.91
C LEU A 234 13.28 4.34 -8.35
N ARG A 235 14.06 5.41 -8.47
CA ARG A 235 14.60 5.88 -9.75
C ARG A 235 15.48 4.79 -10.37
N ASN A 236 15.30 4.58 -11.66
CA ASN A 236 16.09 3.67 -12.48
C ASN A 236 16.23 4.20 -13.91
N SER A 237 16.88 3.42 -14.79
CA SER A 237 17.15 3.88 -16.17
C SER A 237 15.88 4.10 -17.00
N PHE A 238 14.77 3.41 -16.66
CA PHE A 238 13.48 3.62 -17.33
C PHE A 238 12.88 4.96 -16.93
N THR A 239 12.85 5.29 -15.63
CA THR A 239 12.36 6.59 -15.15
C THR A 239 13.25 7.73 -15.62
N ASP A 240 14.58 7.56 -15.63
CA ASP A 240 15.49 8.62 -16.09
C ASP A 240 15.25 8.99 -17.56
N ARG A 241 14.78 8.01 -18.35
CA ARG A 241 14.48 8.21 -19.77
C ARG A 241 13.06 8.76 -20.01
N TYR A 242 12.05 8.19 -19.34
CA TYR A 242 10.65 8.40 -19.72
C TYR A 242 9.82 9.19 -18.72
N ASP A 243 10.34 9.52 -17.54
CA ASP A 243 9.65 10.44 -16.65
C ASP A 243 9.46 11.79 -17.34
N THR A 244 8.23 12.34 -17.28
CA THR A 244 7.77 13.53 -18.03
C THR A 244 7.84 13.42 -19.57
N ARG A 245 8.20 12.25 -20.10
CA ARG A 245 8.33 11.94 -21.53
C ARG A 245 7.55 10.66 -21.86
N GLU A 246 6.40 10.47 -21.24
CA GLU A 246 5.65 9.22 -21.34
C GLU A 246 5.08 8.97 -22.75
N ASP A 247 4.93 10.02 -23.57
CA ASP A 247 4.50 9.91 -24.96
C ASP A 247 5.62 9.37 -25.88
N GLU A 248 6.88 9.34 -25.42
CA GLU A 248 8.01 8.72 -26.12
C GLU A 248 8.10 7.20 -25.86
N ILE A 249 7.21 6.63 -25.04
CA ILE A 249 7.19 5.18 -24.75
C ILE A 249 6.56 4.43 -25.93
N ASP A 250 7.43 3.94 -26.82
CA ASP A 250 7.09 3.12 -27.97
C ASP A 250 6.97 1.62 -27.64
N ALA A 251 6.70 0.79 -28.66
CA ALA A 251 6.58 -0.66 -28.49
C ALA A 251 7.90 -1.30 -28.01
N THR A 252 9.05 -0.81 -28.47
CA THR A 252 10.36 -1.32 -28.05
C THR A 252 10.63 -1.04 -26.57
N ALA A 253 10.27 0.15 -26.09
CA ALA A 253 10.37 0.50 -24.68
C ALA A 253 9.48 -0.41 -23.81
N ARG A 254 8.24 -0.69 -24.24
CA ARG A 254 7.31 -1.59 -23.55
C ARG A 254 7.85 -3.02 -23.49
N ASP A 255 8.38 -3.52 -24.61
CA ASP A 255 8.93 -4.87 -24.67
C ASP A 255 10.17 -5.02 -23.79
N ALA A 256 11.06 -4.02 -23.79
CA ALA A 256 12.22 -4.01 -22.90
C ALA A 256 11.83 -3.99 -21.41
N LEU A 257 10.82 -3.20 -21.04
CA LEU A 257 10.30 -3.15 -19.67
C LEU A 257 9.66 -4.49 -19.27
N ARG A 258 8.88 -5.12 -20.16
CA ARG A 258 8.29 -6.43 -19.92
C ARG A 258 9.37 -7.48 -19.68
N THR A 259 10.36 -7.55 -20.55
CA THR A 259 11.50 -8.48 -20.38
C THR A 259 12.24 -8.22 -19.07
N ALA A 260 12.51 -6.96 -18.73
CA ALA A 260 13.15 -6.62 -17.46
C ALA A 260 12.32 -7.03 -16.25
N THR A 261 10.99 -6.91 -16.32
CA THR A 261 10.07 -7.33 -15.24
C THR A 261 10.02 -8.85 -15.11
N GLU A 262 10.02 -9.59 -16.22
CA GLU A 262 10.03 -11.06 -16.22
C GLU A 262 11.37 -11.65 -15.74
N SER A 263 12.45 -10.89 -15.84
CA SER A 263 13.80 -11.31 -15.46
C SER A 263 14.33 -10.62 -14.19
N ASP A 264 13.47 -9.94 -13.44
CA ASP A 264 13.81 -9.20 -12.22
C ASP A 264 15.00 -8.21 -12.39
N ASP A 265 15.08 -7.56 -13.56
CA ASP A 265 16.12 -6.58 -13.87
C ASP A 265 15.71 -5.17 -13.40
N TYR A 266 15.96 -4.91 -12.12
CA TYR A 266 15.67 -3.64 -11.45
C TYR A 266 16.54 -2.44 -11.86
N ARG A 267 17.35 -2.57 -12.93
CA ARG A 267 17.88 -1.41 -13.64
C ARG A 267 16.81 -0.74 -14.50
N ILE A 268 15.76 -1.48 -14.86
CA ILE A 268 14.63 -1.04 -15.70
C ILE A 268 13.29 -1.33 -15.02
N ALA A 269 13.10 -2.50 -14.40
CA ALA A 269 11.87 -2.88 -13.72
C ALA A 269 11.59 -1.97 -12.51
N PRO A 270 10.31 -1.63 -12.25
CA PRO A 270 9.94 -0.73 -11.15
C PRO A 270 10.09 -1.42 -9.78
N ILE A 271 10.46 -0.63 -8.78
CA ILE A 271 10.35 -1.01 -7.36
C ILE A 271 9.60 0.10 -6.65
N ASN A 272 8.42 -0.20 -6.12
CA ASN A 272 7.64 0.75 -5.33
C ASN A 272 8.30 1.00 -3.97
N ALA A 273 8.56 2.27 -3.65
CA ALA A 273 9.20 2.66 -2.41
C ALA A 273 8.75 4.07 -1.99
N GLY A 274 8.48 4.26 -0.70
CA GLY A 274 8.25 5.57 -0.11
C GLY A 274 9.57 6.23 0.28
N GLU A 275 9.51 7.51 0.65
CA GLU A 275 10.68 8.28 1.07
C GLU A 275 11.29 7.77 2.39
N GLY A 276 10.55 6.98 3.17
CA GLY A 276 11.06 6.27 4.35
C GLY A 276 12.05 5.13 4.03
N VAL A 277 12.33 4.85 2.75
CA VAL A 277 13.25 3.78 2.34
C VAL A 277 14.65 3.93 2.95
N GLY A 278 15.11 5.16 3.23
CA GLY A 278 16.43 5.40 3.84
C GLY A 278 16.58 4.86 5.27
N ASP A 279 15.48 4.60 5.98
CA ASP A 279 15.48 3.99 7.32
C ASP A 279 15.49 2.45 7.27
N VAL A 280 15.39 1.87 6.06
CA VAL A 280 15.34 0.42 5.86
C VAL A 280 16.75 -0.12 5.61
N THR A 281 17.37 -0.66 6.66
CA THR A 281 18.81 -1.01 6.65
C THR A 281 19.12 -2.50 6.49
N GLY A 282 18.11 -3.36 6.40
CA GLY A 282 18.32 -4.81 6.32
C GLY A 282 17.06 -5.61 6.03
N VAL A 283 17.25 -6.92 5.79
CA VAL A 283 16.18 -7.90 5.63
C VAL A 283 15.90 -8.55 6.98
N ASP A 284 14.75 -8.21 7.55
CA ASP A 284 14.24 -8.71 8.82
C ASP A 284 12.96 -9.53 8.62
N ASP A 285 12.54 -10.29 9.63
CA ASP A 285 11.17 -10.80 9.70
C ASP A 285 10.20 -9.70 10.16
N ALA A 286 8.90 -9.91 9.95
CA ALA A 286 7.89 -8.91 10.31
C ALA A 286 7.88 -8.59 11.82
N GLU A 287 8.20 -9.57 12.66
CA GLU A 287 8.30 -9.40 14.12
C GLU A 287 9.44 -8.45 14.52
N ALA A 288 10.63 -8.63 13.95
CA ALA A 288 11.76 -7.76 14.19
C ALA A 288 11.50 -6.33 13.66
N VAL A 289 10.80 -6.19 12.53
CA VAL A 289 10.37 -4.88 12.03
C VAL A 289 9.40 -4.21 12.99
N ILE A 290 8.36 -4.91 13.47
CA ILE A 290 7.43 -4.35 14.47
C ILE A 290 8.18 -3.94 15.72
N ARG A 291 9.03 -4.81 16.28
CA ARG A 291 9.82 -4.51 17.47
C ARG A 291 10.69 -3.28 17.27
N ARG A 292 11.35 -3.14 16.11
CA ARG A 292 12.16 -1.94 15.79
C ARG A 292 11.29 -0.68 15.73
N LEU A 293 10.10 -0.75 15.16
CA LEU A 293 9.17 0.38 15.06
C LEU A 293 8.60 0.78 16.43
N THR A 294 8.50 -0.14 17.38
CA THR A 294 7.89 0.14 18.70
C THR A 294 8.89 0.34 19.83
N THR A 295 10.20 0.18 19.58
CA THR A 295 11.25 0.38 20.59
C THR A 295 11.77 1.81 20.53
N THR A 296 11.61 2.57 21.62
CA THR A 296 12.17 3.91 21.82
C THR A 296 13.57 3.87 22.39
#